data_AF-F4JHB6-F1
#
_entry.id   AF-F4JHB6-F1
#
_cell.length_a   1.000
_cell.length_b   1.000
_cell.length_c   1.000
_cell.angle_alpha   90.00
_cell.angle_beta   90.00
_cell.angle_gamma   90.00
#
_symmetry.space_group_name_H-M   'P 1'
#
loop_
_entity.id
_entity.type
_entity.pdbx_description
1 polymer ?
#
loop_
_entity_poly.entity_id
_entity_poly.type
_entity_poly.pdbx_seq_one_letter_code
_entity_poly.pdbx_strand_id
1 'polypeptide(L)'
;MEGKEEDVRVGANKFPERQPIGTSAQSTDKDYKEPPPAPLFEPGELSSWSFYRAGIAEFIATFLFLYITVLTVMGVKRAPNMCASVGIQGIAWAFGGMIFALVYCTAGISGGHINPAVTFGLFLARKLSLTRAVFYMIMQCLGAICGAGVVKGFQPTPYQTLGGGANTVAHGYTKGSGLGAEIIGTFVLVYTVFSATDAKRSARDSHVPVWTPLLVPVC
;
A
#
# COMPACT_ATOMS: atom_id res chain seq x y z
N MET A 1 -10.66 -9.87 -45.28
CA MET A 1 -11.14 -10.19 -43.92
C MET A 1 -10.31 -9.35 -42.96
N GLU A 2 -10.73 -8.10 -42.74
CA GLU A 2 -10.10 -7.15 -41.84
C GLU A 2 -10.76 -7.27 -40.46
N GLY A 3 -9.98 -7.67 -39.46
CA GLY A 3 -10.39 -7.64 -38.06
C GLY A 3 -10.17 -6.24 -37.50
N LYS A 4 -11.26 -5.53 -37.21
CA LYS A 4 -11.25 -4.30 -36.42
C LYS A 4 -11.09 -4.66 -34.94
N GLU A 5 -9.91 -4.43 -34.38
CA GLU A 5 -9.73 -4.22 -32.95
C GLU A 5 -9.98 -2.74 -32.66
N GLU A 6 -11.16 -2.42 -32.12
CA GLU A 6 -11.42 -1.11 -31.53
C GLU A 6 -10.81 -1.08 -30.12
N ASP A 7 -9.57 -0.62 -30.04
CA ASP A 7 -8.97 -0.16 -28.80
C ASP A 7 -9.79 1.02 -28.26
N VAL A 8 -10.62 0.75 -27.26
CA VAL A 8 -11.24 1.79 -26.45
C VAL A 8 -10.13 2.55 -25.75
N ARG A 9 -9.83 3.73 -26.30
CA ARG A 9 -8.86 4.70 -25.82
C ARG A 9 -9.13 5.08 -24.36
N VAL A 10 -8.54 4.33 -23.45
CA VAL A 10 -8.33 4.73 -22.06
C VAL A 10 -7.23 5.78 -22.07
N GLY A 11 -7.55 7.00 -21.62
CA GLY A 11 -6.70 8.19 -21.68
C GLY A 11 -5.46 8.16 -20.80
N ALA A 12 -4.54 7.21 -21.02
CA ALA A 12 -3.32 7.06 -20.24
C ALA A 12 -2.00 7.22 -21.02
N ASN A 13 -1.99 7.22 -22.36
CA ASN A 13 -0.73 7.28 -23.12
C ASN A 13 -0.78 8.31 -24.27
N LYS A 14 -0.39 9.55 -23.96
CA LYS A 14 0.19 10.49 -24.93
C LYS A 14 1.43 11.12 -24.32
N PHE A 15 2.51 10.35 -24.28
CA PHE A 15 3.86 10.92 -24.25
C PHE A 15 4.53 10.55 -25.57
N PRO A 16 4.79 11.51 -26.47
CA PRO A 16 5.63 11.25 -27.62
C PRO A 16 7.07 11.04 -27.12
N GLU A 17 7.57 9.82 -27.34
CA GLU A 17 8.95 9.45 -27.07
C GLU A 17 9.87 10.16 -28.06
N ARG A 18 10.38 11.33 -27.66
CA ARG A 18 11.65 11.94 -28.08
C ARG A 18 11.73 13.36 -27.50
N GLN A 19 12.59 13.57 -26.50
CA GLN A 19 13.27 14.87 -26.39
C GLN A 19 14.65 14.69 -25.74
N PRO A 20 15.71 15.31 -26.32
CA PRO A 20 17.08 15.13 -25.88
C PRO A 20 17.37 15.96 -24.62
N ILE A 21 18.34 15.48 -23.85
CA ILE A 21 18.89 16.13 -22.66
C ILE A 21 19.42 17.53 -23.03
N GLY A 22 18.74 18.58 -22.57
CA GLY A 22 19.14 19.97 -22.79
C GLY A 22 18.42 20.93 -21.83
N THR A 23 19.20 21.72 -21.09
CA THR A 23 18.81 22.61 -19.98
C THR A 23 18.01 23.86 -20.40
N SER A 24 17.08 23.78 -21.34
CA SER A 24 16.34 24.95 -21.82
C SER A 24 14.91 24.62 -22.27
N ALA A 25 14.04 24.33 -21.31
CA ALA A 25 12.59 24.33 -21.51
C ALA A 25 11.87 24.57 -20.17
N GLN A 26 12.10 25.73 -19.56
CA GLN A 26 11.23 26.23 -18.50
C GLN A 26 10.09 27.01 -19.18
N SER A 27 9.16 26.27 -19.78
CA SER A 27 7.87 26.81 -20.25
C SER A 27 6.86 26.71 -19.11
N THR A 28 6.37 27.87 -18.71
CA THR A 28 5.32 28.12 -17.74
C THR A 28 4.00 27.46 -18.19
N ASP A 29 3.77 26.20 -17.80
CA ASP A 29 2.46 25.56 -17.94
C ASP A 29 2.27 24.51 -16.82
N LYS A 30 1.80 24.96 -15.65
CA LYS A 30 1.44 24.10 -14.51
C LYS A 30 -0.06 24.19 -14.22
N ASP A 31 -0.90 24.12 -15.24
CA ASP A 31 -2.34 23.93 -15.02
C ASP A 31 -2.64 22.43 -14.84
N TYR A 32 -2.33 21.90 -13.66
CA TYR A 32 -2.84 20.58 -13.26
C TYR A 32 -4.37 20.67 -13.15
N LYS A 33 -5.06 20.09 -14.13
CA LYS A 33 -6.51 19.87 -14.06
C LYS A 33 -6.78 18.61 -13.27
N GLU A 34 -7.51 18.75 -12.17
CA GLU A 34 -7.95 17.60 -11.38
C GLU A 34 -8.76 16.64 -12.27
N PRO A 35 -8.47 15.32 -12.22
CA PRO A 35 -9.30 14.35 -12.90
C PRO A 35 -10.72 14.40 -12.31
N PRO A 36 -11.76 14.14 -13.14
CA PRO A 36 -13.13 14.08 -12.65
C PRO A 36 -13.25 13.01 -11.55
N PRO A 37 -14.18 13.17 -10.59
CA PRO A 37 -14.42 12.16 -9.56
C PRO A 37 -14.68 10.79 -10.18
N ALA A 38 -14.08 9.73 -9.61
CA ALA A 38 -14.27 8.38 -10.12
C ALA A 38 -15.76 7.99 -10.12
N PRO A 39 -16.28 7.37 -11.20
CA PRO A 39 -17.62 6.82 -11.18
C PRO A 39 -17.72 5.74 -10.10
N LEU A 40 -18.89 5.67 -9.45
CA LEU A 40 -19.09 4.68 -8.38
C LEU A 40 -19.00 3.24 -8.90
N PHE A 41 -19.49 3.02 -10.12
CA PHE A 41 -19.49 1.70 -10.76
C PHE A 41 -19.06 1.84 -12.21
N GLU A 42 -18.03 1.07 -12.60
CA GLU A 42 -17.50 1.07 -13.96
C GLU A 42 -17.28 -0.39 -14.40
N PRO A 43 -18.31 -1.04 -14.95
CA PRO A 43 -18.28 -2.48 -15.24
C PRO A 43 -17.23 -2.86 -16.30
N GLY A 44 -16.79 -1.90 -17.12
CA GLY A 44 -15.71 -2.08 -18.08
C GLY A 44 -14.34 -2.37 -17.44
N GLU A 45 -14.13 -2.02 -16.16
CA GLU A 45 -12.87 -2.32 -15.47
C GLU A 45 -12.64 -3.82 -15.30
N LEU A 46 -13.71 -4.61 -15.14
CA LEU A 46 -13.63 -6.06 -14.91
C LEU A 46 -13.12 -6.84 -16.13
N SER A 47 -13.16 -6.24 -17.32
CA SER A 47 -12.62 -6.86 -18.54
C SER A 47 -11.16 -6.45 -18.80
N SER A 48 -10.60 -5.54 -18.00
CA SER A 48 -9.26 -5.00 -18.24
C SER A 48 -8.18 -5.89 -17.65
N TRP A 49 -7.19 -6.26 -18.47
CA TRP A 49 -5.98 -6.96 -17.98
C TRP A 49 -5.21 -6.18 -16.92
N SER A 50 -5.19 -4.85 -17.01
CA SER A 50 -4.53 -3.99 -16.03
C SER A 50 -5.20 -4.04 -14.66
N PHE A 51 -6.53 -4.28 -14.62
CA PHE A 51 -7.27 -4.45 -13.36
C PHE A 51 -6.83 -5.71 -12.61
N TYR A 52 -6.75 -6.85 -13.30
CA TYR A 52 -6.28 -8.09 -12.69
C TYR A 52 -4.81 -8.03 -12.30
N ARG A 53 -3.95 -7.42 -13.12
CA ARG A 53 -2.53 -7.18 -12.77
C ARG A 53 -2.40 -6.36 -11.50
N ALA A 54 -3.23 -5.33 -11.33
CA ALA A 54 -3.24 -4.51 -10.14
C ALA A 54 -3.71 -5.30 -8.89
N GLY A 55 -4.75 -6.13 -9.01
CA GLY A 55 -5.17 -7.01 -7.91
C GLY A 55 -4.13 -8.03 -7.51
N ILE A 56 -3.44 -8.64 -8.48
CA ILE A 56 -2.31 -9.56 -8.21
C ILE A 56 -1.16 -8.82 -7.51
N ALA A 57 -0.86 -7.58 -7.92
CA ALA A 57 0.15 -6.76 -7.26
C ALA A 57 -0.19 -6.48 -5.79
N GLU A 58 -1.44 -6.11 -5.49
CA GLU A 58 -1.93 -5.91 -4.11
C GLU A 58 -1.86 -7.20 -3.28
N PHE A 59 -2.19 -8.35 -3.88
CA PHE A 59 -2.09 -9.65 -3.23
C PHE A 59 -0.63 -9.99 -2.88
N ILE A 60 0.28 -9.92 -3.86
CA ILE A 60 1.70 -10.26 -3.66
C ILE A 60 2.36 -9.28 -2.69
N ALA A 61 2.05 -7.99 -2.80
CA ALA A 61 2.56 -7.00 -1.86
C ALA A 61 2.11 -7.29 -0.43
N THR A 62 0.82 -7.55 -0.22
CA THR A 62 0.29 -7.84 1.12
C THR A 62 0.80 -9.18 1.65
N PHE A 63 0.98 -10.18 0.78
CA PHE A 63 1.64 -11.45 1.11
C PHE A 63 3.05 -11.24 1.64
N LEU A 64 3.89 -10.50 0.89
CA LEU A 64 5.27 -10.23 1.29
C LEU A 64 5.33 -9.38 2.57
N PHE A 65 4.42 -8.41 2.69
CA PHE A 65 4.30 -7.57 3.88
C PHE A 65 4.07 -8.42 5.14
N LEU A 66 3.04 -9.28 5.14
CA LEU A 66 2.74 -10.13 6.30
C LEU A 66 3.79 -11.21 6.51
N TYR A 67 4.34 -11.79 5.44
CA TYR A 67 5.40 -12.80 5.55
C TYR A 67 6.63 -12.25 6.30
N ILE A 68 7.17 -11.10 5.87
CA ILE A 68 8.39 -10.53 6.46
C ILE A 68 8.13 -9.98 7.88
N THR A 69 7.04 -9.24 8.07
CA THR A 69 6.75 -8.61 9.36
C THR A 69 6.41 -9.63 10.45
N VAL A 70 5.55 -10.61 10.15
CA VAL A 70 5.22 -11.68 11.10
C VAL A 70 6.46 -12.53 11.39
N LEU A 71 7.27 -12.88 10.38
CA LEU A 71 8.51 -13.61 10.60
C LEU A 71 9.48 -12.85 11.53
N THR A 72 9.54 -11.52 11.40
CA THR A 72 10.37 -10.65 12.25
C THR A 72 9.87 -10.63 13.69
N VAL A 73 8.56 -10.47 13.90
CA VAL A 73 7.92 -10.53 15.22
C VAL A 73 8.18 -11.89 15.87
N MET A 74 8.03 -12.97 15.12
CA MET A 74 8.31 -14.33 15.59
C MET A 74 9.78 -14.52 15.97
N GLY A 75 10.70 -13.96 15.20
CA GLY A 75 12.14 -13.97 15.51
C GLY A 75 12.46 -13.25 16.82
N VAL A 76 11.87 -12.07 17.04
CA VAL A 76 12.05 -11.32 18.30
C VAL A 76 11.45 -12.06 19.49
N LYS A 77 10.23 -12.60 19.37
CA LYS A 77 9.57 -13.32 20.46
C LYS A 77 10.24 -14.65 20.81
N ARG A 78 10.96 -15.27 19.87
CA ARG A 78 11.71 -16.52 20.11
C ARG A 78 13.07 -16.28 20.76
N ALA A 79 13.63 -15.09 20.63
CA ALA A 79 14.95 -14.79 21.17
C ALA A 79 14.96 -14.88 22.71
N PRO A 80 16.09 -15.28 23.33
CA PRO A 80 16.18 -15.45 24.78
C PRO A 80 16.01 -14.14 25.55
N ASN A 81 16.37 -13.01 24.93
CA ASN A 81 16.12 -11.67 25.44
C ASN A 81 16.09 -10.66 24.27
N MET A 82 15.62 -9.44 24.54
CA MET A 82 15.47 -8.41 23.51
C MET A 82 16.81 -7.99 22.88
N CYS A 83 17.90 -7.99 23.66
CA CYS A 83 19.24 -7.62 23.19
C CYS A 83 19.87 -8.66 22.24
N ALA A 84 19.38 -9.90 22.28
CA ALA A 84 19.76 -10.98 21.37
C ALA A 84 18.91 -11.02 20.09
N SER A 85 18.08 -10.00 19.86
CA SER A 85 17.18 -9.89 18.71
C SER A 85 17.29 -8.51 18.07
N VAL A 86 16.56 -8.29 16.98
CA VAL A 86 16.39 -6.95 16.39
C VAL A 86 15.59 -5.98 17.28
N GLY A 87 14.97 -6.48 18.35
CA GLY A 87 14.21 -5.71 19.33
C GLY A 87 12.92 -5.11 18.78
N ILE A 88 12.23 -4.35 19.62
CA ILE A 88 10.99 -3.63 19.24
C ILE A 88 11.28 -2.62 18.11
N GLN A 89 12.45 -1.97 18.13
CA GLN A 89 12.86 -1.05 17.08
C GLN A 89 12.99 -1.75 15.72
N GLY A 90 13.52 -2.98 15.69
CA GLY A 90 13.61 -3.77 14.47
C GLY A 90 12.25 -4.19 13.93
N ILE A 91 11.27 -4.47 14.81
CA ILE A 91 9.88 -4.71 14.40
C ILE A 91 9.32 -3.45 13.73
N ALA A 92 9.45 -2.28 14.35
CA ALA A 92 8.96 -1.02 13.77
C ALA A 92 9.59 -0.74 12.38
N TRP A 93 10.90 -0.96 12.24
CA TRP A 93 11.59 -0.85 10.94
C TRP A 93 11.11 -1.88 9.91
N ALA A 94 10.79 -3.11 10.32
CA ALA A 94 10.26 -4.11 9.39
C ALA A 94 8.87 -3.70 8.86
N PHE A 95 7.98 -3.21 9.72
CA PHE A 95 6.66 -2.74 9.29
C PHE A 95 6.77 -1.51 8.39
N GLY A 96 7.46 -0.44 8.83
CA GLY A 96 7.60 0.78 8.04
C GLY A 96 8.42 0.60 6.77
N GLY A 97 9.53 -0.13 6.85
CA GLY A 97 10.42 -0.40 5.73
C GLY A 97 9.79 -1.28 4.65
N MET A 98 8.96 -2.27 5.04
CA MET A 98 8.23 -3.07 4.06
C MET A 98 7.15 -2.26 3.35
N ILE A 99 6.39 -1.42 4.07
CA ILE A 99 5.46 -0.49 3.41
C ILE A 99 6.22 0.41 2.45
N PHE A 100 7.38 0.94 2.84
CA PHE A 100 8.22 1.75 1.96
C PHE A 100 8.57 1.03 0.66
N ALA A 101 9.18 -0.14 0.77
CA ALA A 101 9.64 -0.89 -0.38
C ALA A 101 8.48 -1.32 -1.28
N LEU A 102 7.39 -1.82 -0.69
CA LEU A 102 6.28 -2.38 -1.46
C LEU A 102 5.44 -1.28 -2.13
N VAL A 103 5.20 -0.14 -1.46
CA VAL A 103 4.53 1.00 -2.09
C VAL A 103 5.38 1.50 -3.26
N TYR A 104 6.70 1.64 -3.08
CA TYR A 104 7.60 2.04 -4.16
C TYR A 104 7.50 1.10 -5.39
N CYS A 105 7.47 -0.22 -5.15
CA CYS A 105 7.36 -1.21 -6.22
C CYS A 105 5.98 -1.27 -6.89
N THR A 106 4.90 -0.99 -6.15
CA THR A 106 3.52 -1.23 -6.63
C THR A 106 2.74 0.05 -6.95
N ALA A 107 3.23 1.23 -6.58
CA ALA A 107 2.59 2.51 -6.87
C ALA A 107 2.27 2.70 -8.36
N GLY A 108 3.20 2.34 -9.25
CA GLY A 108 3.01 2.44 -10.70
C GLY A 108 2.10 1.36 -11.32
N ILE A 109 1.71 0.33 -10.55
CA ILE A 109 0.91 -0.80 -11.05
C ILE A 109 -0.51 -0.77 -10.47
N SER A 110 -0.64 -0.77 -9.14
CA SER A 110 -1.93 -0.81 -8.44
C SER A 110 -2.32 0.50 -7.76
N GLY A 111 -1.35 1.40 -7.54
CA GLY A 111 -1.47 2.53 -6.62
C GLY A 111 -0.83 2.27 -5.26
N GLY A 112 -0.40 1.03 -4.99
CA GLY A 112 0.34 0.64 -3.79
C GLY A 112 -0.44 0.86 -2.49
N HIS A 113 -1.64 0.30 -2.39
CA HIS A 113 -2.48 0.50 -1.20
C HIS A 113 -2.08 -0.43 -0.05
N ILE A 114 -1.94 -1.73 -0.33
CA ILE A 114 -1.47 -2.81 0.57
C ILE A 114 -2.30 -2.94 1.88
N ASN A 115 -3.34 -2.12 2.02
CA ASN A 115 -4.10 -1.93 3.24
C ASN A 115 -5.57 -1.60 2.90
N PRO A 116 -6.53 -2.36 3.45
CA PRO A 116 -7.95 -2.09 3.25
C PRO A 116 -8.39 -0.70 3.70
N ALA A 117 -7.85 -0.16 4.79
CA ALA A 117 -8.20 1.17 5.30
C ALA A 117 -7.72 2.30 4.37
N VAL A 118 -6.54 2.15 3.76
CA VAL A 118 -6.02 3.08 2.75
C VAL A 118 -6.89 3.04 1.49
N THR A 119 -7.21 1.83 1.03
CA THR A 119 -8.11 1.61 -0.11
C THR A 119 -9.49 2.25 0.14
N PHE A 120 -10.03 2.07 1.34
CA PHE A 120 -11.31 2.63 1.75
C PHE A 120 -11.27 4.16 1.83
N GLY A 121 -10.20 4.74 2.39
CA GLY A 121 -10.02 6.19 2.44
C GLY A 121 -10.03 6.80 1.04
N LEU A 122 -9.26 6.25 0.11
CA LEU A 122 -9.21 6.70 -1.29
C LEU A 122 -10.55 6.52 -2.02
N PHE A 123 -11.28 5.45 -1.71
CA PHE A 123 -12.65 5.27 -2.20
C PHE A 123 -13.60 6.37 -1.69
N LEU A 124 -13.57 6.70 -0.40
CA LEU A 124 -14.40 7.79 0.17
C LEU A 124 -14.07 9.16 -0.44
N ALA A 125 -12.80 9.38 -0.79
CA ALA A 125 -12.35 10.58 -1.51
C ALA A 125 -12.65 10.57 -3.02
N ARG A 126 -13.40 9.56 -3.52
CA ARG A 126 -13.72 9.36 -4.95
C ARG A 126 -12.50 9.31 -5.86
N LYS A 127 -11.38 8.80 -5.34
CA LYS A 127 -10.15 8.52 -6.09
C LYS A 127 -10.13 7.08 -6.65
N LEU A 128 -11.08 6.25 -6.24
CA LEU A 128 -11.19 4.83 -6.59
C LEU A 128 -12.66 4.44 -6.83
N SER A 129 -12.95 3.57 -7.80
CA SER A 129 -14.28 2.99 -8.01
C SER A 129 -14.63 1.99 -6.89
N LEU A 130 -15.92 1.72 -6.65
CA LEU A 130 -16.35 0.74 -5.65
C LEU A 130 -15.87 -0.68 -6.02
N THR A 131 -15.97 -1.05 -7.30
CA THR A 131 -15.57 -2.36 -7.80
C THR A 131 -14.08 -2.62 -7.53
N ARG A 132 -13.22 -1.64 -7.82
CA ARG A 132 -11.78 -1.73 -7.55
C ARG A 132 -11.47 -1.74 -6.06
N ALA A 133 -12.19 -0.93 -5.27
CA ALA A 133 -12.03 -0.91 -3.82
C ALA A 133 -12.28 -2.28 -3.19
N VAL A 134 -13.42 -2.90 -3.50
CA VAL A 134 -13.80 -4.22 -2.98
C VAL A 134 -12.82 -5.29 -3.45
N PHE A 135 -12.45 -5.27 -4.73
CA PHE A 135 -11.49 -6.23 -5.27
C PHE A 135 -10.12 -6.15 -4.59
N TYR A 136 -9.59 -4.94 -4.39
CA TYR A 136 -8.32 -4.75 -3.69
C TYR A 136 -8.39 -5.23 -2.24
N MET A 137 -9.45 -4.92 -1.50
CA MET A 137 -9.62 -5.38 -0.12
C MET A 137 -9.63 -6.91 -0.02
N ILE A 138 -10.30 -7.59 -0.95
CA ILE A 138 -10.30 -9.05 -1.02
C ILE A 138 -8.88 -9.57 -1.28
N MET A 139 -8.19 -9.04 -2.29
CA MET A 139 -6.83 -9.47 -2.64
C MET A 139 -5.83 -9.22 -1.51
N GLN A 140 -5.95 -8.09 -0.81
CA GLN A 140 -5.14 -7.74 0.36
C GLN A 140 -5.38 -8.73 1.51
N CYS A 141 -6.64 -9.01 1.86
CA CYS A 141 -6.98 -9.99 2.90
C CYS A 141 -6.47 -11.39 2.56
N LEU A 142 -6.64 -11.84 1.31
CA LEU A 142 -6.11 -13.13 0.85
C LEU A 142 -4.58 -13.18 0.92
N GLY A 143 -3.90 -12.11 0.47
CA GLY A 143 -2.44 -12.00 0.55
C GLY A 143 -1.96 -12.08 2.00
N ALA A 144 -2.61 -11.34 2.91
CA ALA A 144 -2.30 -11.36 4.33
C ALA A 144 -2.43 -12.76 4.95
N ILE A 145 -3.53 -13.46 4.64
CA ILE A 145 -3.77 -14.84 5.10
C ILE A 145 -2.68 -15.77 4.59
N CYS A 146 -2.34 -15.71 3.30
CA CYS A 146 -1.29 -16.52 2.71
C CYS A 146 0.10 -16.22 3.33
N GLY A 147 0.43 -14.94 3.54
CA GLY A 147 1.71 -14.52 4.12
C GLY A 147 1.90 -15.05 5.54
N ALA A 148 0.89 -14.86 6.40
CA ALA A 148 0.88 -15.40 7.76
C ALA A 148 0.85 -16.95 7.75
N GLY A 149 0.11 -17.56 6.82
CA GLY A 149 0.01 -19.00 6.64
C GLY A 149 1.36 -19.66 6.31
N VAL A 150 2.17 -19.04 5.46
CA VAL A 150 3.53 -19.53 5.15
C VAL A 150 4.43 -19.48 6.39
N VAL A 151 4.37 -18.40 7.18
CA VAL A 151 5.15 -18.32 8.44
C VAL A 151 4.71 -19.42 9.42
N LYS A 152 3.40 -19.66 9.56
CA LYS A 152 2.87 -20.77 10.36
C LYS A 152 3.34 -22.13 9.83
N GLY A 153 3.41 -22.31 8.50
CA GLY A 153 3.90 -23.54 7.88
C GLY A 153 5.37 -23.84 8.19
N PHE A 154 6.22 -22.82 8.22
CA PHE A 154 7.64 -22.99 8.54
C PHE A 154 7.94 -23.20 10.02
N GLN A 155 7.10 -22.67 10.91
CA GLN A 155 7.30 -22.77 12.37
C GLN A 155 5.97 -22.96 13.11
N PRO A 156 5.30 -24.11 12.97
CA PRO A 156 3.92 -24.28 13.44
C PRO A 156 3.79 -24.18 14.96
N THR A 157 4.72 -24.77 15.72
CA THR A 157 4.68 -24.74 17.19
C THR A 157 5.00 -23.35 17.74
N PRO A 158 6.14 -22.69 17.37
CA PRO A 158 6.40 -21.32 17.83
C PRO A 158 5.29 -20.35 17.44
N TYR A 159 4.77 -20.43 16.21
CA TYR A 159 3.70 -19.55 15.73
C TYR A 159 2.48 -19.58 16.65
N GLN A 160 2.05 -20.77 17.06
CA GLN A 160 0.88 -20.93 17.93
C GLN A 160 1.14 -20.49 19.36
N THR A 161 2.32 -20.78 19.92
CA THR A 161 2.63 -20.46 21.31
C THR A 161 2.96 -18.98 21.53
N LEU A 162 3.51 -18.29 20.54
CA LEU A 162 3.92 -16.88 20.64
C LEU A 162 2.86 -15.89 20.10
N GLY A 163 1.66 -16.39 19.76
CA GLY A 163 0.52 -15.58 19.32
C GLY A 163 0.54 -15.16 17.85
N GLY A 164 1.41 -15.77 17.03
CA GLY A 164 1.33 -15.71 15.56
C GLY A 164 1.46 -14.33 14.91
N GLY A 165 1.97 -13.33 15.63
CA GLY A 165 2.00 -11.94 15.18
C GLY A 165 0.62 -11.26 15.17
N ALA A 166 -0.37 -11.80 15.89
CA ALA A 166 -1.71 -11.22 15.95
C ALA A 166 -1.77 -9.98 16.84
N ASN A 167 -2.54 -8.98 16.40
CA ASN A 167 -2.82 -7.78 17.18
C ASN A 167 -3.85 -8.10 18.28
N THR A 168 -3.51 -7.77 19.52
CA THR A 168 -4.37 -7.94 20.70
C THR A 168 -4.20 -6.74 21.63
N VAL A 169 -5.25 -6.42 22.39
CA VAL A 169 -5.15 -5.37 23.42
C VAL A 169 -4.25 -5.90 24.55
N ALA A 170 -3.13 -5.21 24.79
CA ALA A 170 -2.19 -5.58 25.84
C ALA A 170 -2.84 -5.52 27.23
N HIS A 171 -2.38 -6.40 28.12
CA HIS A 171 -2.86 -6.42 29.50
C HIS A 171 -2.64 -5.04 30.18
N GLY A 172 -3.63 -4.58 30.93
CA GLY A 172 -3.62 -3.25 31.56
C GLY A 172 -4.26 -2.14 30.73
N TYR A 173 -4.66 -2.40 29.48
CA TYR A 173 -5.39 -1.45 28.65
C TYR A 173 -6.86 -1.87 28.44
N THR A 174 -7.74 -0.88 28.35
CA THR A 174 -9.16 -1.12 28.03
C THR A 174 -9.35 -1.28 26.52
N LYS A 175 -10.45 -1.92 26.11
CA LYS A 175 -10.85 -1.98 24.70
C LYS A 175 -11.04 -0.59 24.08
N GLY A 176 -11.50 0.39 24.86
CA GLY A 176 -11.64 1.78 24.43
C GLY A 176 -10.29 2.44 24.13
N SER A 177 -9.28 2.20 24.97
CA SER A 177 -7.91 2.68 24.75
C SER A 177 -7.30 2.06 23.48
N GLY A 178 -7.49 0.76 23.27
CA GLY A 178 -7.06 0.07 22.06
C GLY A 178 -7.71 0.62 20.80
N LEU A 179 -9.04 0.79 20.83
CA LEU A 179 -9.79 1.38 19.70
C LEU A 179 -9.33 2.81 19.40
N GLY A 180 -9.13 3.65 20.43
CA GLY A 180 -8.65 5.01 20.26
C GLY A 180 -7.27 5.08 19.62
N ALA A 181 -6.35 4.19 20.02
CA ALA A 181 -5.02 4.10 19.43
C ALA A 181 -5.08 3.71 17.94
N GLU A 182 -5.87 2.70 17.58
CA GLU A 182 -6.03 2.25 16.19
C GLU A 182 -6.65 3.34 15.29
N ILE A 183 -7.62 4.11 15.80
CA ILE A 183 -8.22 5.23 15.07
C ILE A 183 -7.18 6.32 14.78
N ILE A 184 -6.41 6.74 15.79
CA ILE A 184 -5.40 7.79 15.64
C ILE A 184 -4.28 7.32 14.71
N GLY A 185 -3.77 6.09 14.89
CA GLY A 185 -2.73 5.52 14.04
C GLY A 185 -3.16 5.42 12.58
N THR A 186 -4.38 4.91 12.33
CA THR A 186 -4.92 4.81 10.97
C THR A 186 -5.16 6.19 10.36
N PHE A 187 -5.62 7.17 11.16
CA PHE A 187 -5.76 8.55 10.69
C PHE A 187 -4.44 9.13 10.21
N VAL A 188 -3.35 8.98 10.99
CA VAL A 188 -2.01 9.45 10.59
C VAL A 188 -1.55 8.78 9.30
N LEU A 189 -1.74 7.46 9.18
CA LEU A 189 -1.40 6.71 7.98
C LEU A 189 -2.16 7.23 6.75
N VAL A 190 -3.49 7.30 6.83
CA VAL A 190 -4.35 7.70 5.70
C VAL A 190 -4.15 9.17 5.34
N TYR A 191 -4.00 10.06 6.34
CA TYR A 191 -3.66 11.47 6.11
C TYR A 191 -2.33 11.63 5.38
N THR A 192 -1.33 10.82 5.73
CA THR A 192 -0.03 10.80 5.04
C THR A 192 -0.18 10.35 3.59
N VAL A 193 -0.99 9.33 3.31
CA VAL A 193 -1.29 8.89 1.94
C VAL A 193 -1.97 9.99 1.12
N PHE A 194 -2.95 10.68 1.70
CA PHE A 194 -3.58 11.84 1.03
C PHE A 194 -2.58 12.96 0.77
N SER A 195 -1.73 13.27 1.75
CA SER A 195 -0.67 14.28 1.60
C SER A 195 0.36 13.89 0.54
N ALA A 196 0.63 12.59 0.37
CA ALA A 196 1.54 12.05 -0.64
C ALA A 196 0.96 12.10 -2.06
N THR A 197 -0.36 11.99 -2.18
CA THR A 197 -1.07 11.91 -3.46
C THR A 197 -1.63 13.26 -3.92
N ASP A 198 -1.55 14.30 -3.09
CA ASP A 198 -2.01 15.65 -3.43
C ASP A 198 -1.07 16.36 -4.42
N ALA A 199 -1.45 16.34 -5.70
CA ALA A 199 -0.76 17.00 -6.79
C ALA A 199 -0.80 18.55 -6.72
N LYS A 200 -1.62 19.16 -5.86
CA LYS A 200 -1.69 20.62 -5.69
C LYS A 200 -0.59 21.17 -4.78
N ARG A 201 0.10 20.32 -4.01
CA ARG A 201 1.33 20.72 -3.35
C ARG A 201 2.44 20.80 -4.39
N SER A 202 2.69 22.01 -4.89
CA SER A 202 3.88 22.33 -5.67
C SER A 202 5.12 22.09 -4.81
N ALA A 203 5.64 20.86 -4.82
CA ALA A 203 6.94 20.56 -4.27
C ALA A 203 7.99 21.23 -5.17
N ARG A 204 8.58 22.28 -4.61
CA ARG A 204 9.95 22.66 -4.92
C ARG A 204 10.80 21.39 -4.78
N ASP A 205 11.38 20.97 -5.89
CA ASP A 205 12.33 19.85 -6.05
C ASP A 205 11.76 18.42 -6.05
N SER A 206 12.07 17.73 -7.16
CA SER A 206 11.53 16.48 -7.70
C SER A 206 11.78 15.19 -6.90
N HIS A 207 11.89 15.23 -5.57
CA HIS A 207 12.22 14.05 -4.75
C HIS A 207 11.03 13.41 -4.01
N VAL A 208 9.82 13.96 -4.14
CA VAL A 208 8.64 13.55 -3.36
C VAL A 208 8.25 12.05 -3.43
N PRO A 209 8.45 11.30 -4.54
CA PRO A 209 8.10 9.87 -4.54
C PRO A 209 9.01 9.01 -3.66
N VAL A 210 10.18 9.53 -3.25
CA VAL A 210 11.18 8.80 -2.45
C VAL A 210 10.99 9.00 -0.94
N TRP A 211 10.40 10.11 -0.49
CA TRP A 211 10.37 10.46 0.94
C TRP A 211 9.05 10.16 1.65
N THR A 212 7.97 9.96 0.93
CA THR A 212 6.65 9.69 1.52
C THR A 212 6.56 8.40 2.33
N PRO A 213 7.29 7.32 2.01
CA PRO A 213 7.25 6.16 2.86
C PRO A 213 8.28 6.17 4.02
N LEU A 214 9.15 7.18 4.10
CA LEU A 214 10.09 7.36 5.23
C LEU A 214 9.43 7.87 6.51
N LEU A 215 8.13 8.21 6.47
CA LEU A 215 7.34 8.66 7.64
C LEU A 215 6.65 7.52 8.40
N VAL A 216 6.55 6.32 7.81
CA VAL A 216 5.93 5.15 8.45
C VAL A 216 6.78 4.51 9.58
N PRO A 217 8.12 4.60 9.65
CA PRO A 217 8.88 3.94 10.72
C PRO A 217 8.82 4.64 12.10
N VAL A 218 8.01 5.71 12.28
CA VAL A 218 7.98 6.52 13.51
C VAL A 218 6.59 6.62 14.15
N CYS A 219 5.65 5.74 13.79
CA CYS A 219 4.38 5.61 14.51
C CYS A 219 4.22 4.19 15.05
#